data_AF-A0A9W7H1A7-F1
#
_entry.id   AF-A0A9W7H1A7-F1
#
_cell.length_a   1.000
_cell.length_b   1.000
_cell.length_c   1.000
_cell.angle_alpha   90.00
_cell.angle_beta   90.00
_cell.angle_gamma   90.00
#
_symmetry.space_group_name_H-M   'P 1'
#
loop_
_entity.id
_entity.type
_entity.pdbx_description
1 polymer ?
#
loop_
_entity_poly.entity_id
_entity_poly.type
_entity_poly.pdbx_seq_one_letter_code
_entity_poly.pdbx_strand_id
1 'polypeptide(L)'
;MGSVVGESQFAFIPSQQILDCSLVANEVLDHARRSGHKAIVFKIDFQKAYDTVSWDFFILVLHACGFSETWCDWIKKCVSTASISILVNGSPTEAFNITRGLRQECSLSPLLFNIVGEALNLMLPKAVSRGIFNGINVGNRDQHLEISHLQFADDLLIFCNGEEIQARNVKRVLRVFELCSGLKLNLRKSRMFGINIQEEDLNSWARKIGCRVDNFPTEYLGLPLGATRNSAHLWDPVIKNFSVKLGGWKSKFLSLGGRITLIKSILNSLPVYFISLFKMPVAIYKKFNGLISKFL
;
A
#
# COMPACT_ATOMS: atom_id res chain seq x y z
N MET A 1 6.04 1.02 -19.77
CA MET A 1 5.80 0.86 -18.31
C MET A 1 7.09 1.06 -17.53
N GLY A 2 8.10 0.20 -17.65
CA GLY A 2 9.35 0.33 -16.87
C GLY A 2 10.17 1.61 -17.07
N SER A 3 9.97 2.36 -18.17
CA SER A 3 10.58 3.69 -18.40
C SER A 3 9.63 4.86 -18.12
N VAL A 4 8.36 4.58 -17.81
CA VAL A 4 7.30 5.58 -17.67
C VAL A 4 6.91 5.74 -16.21
N VAL A 5 6.91 4.65 -15.45
CA VAL A 5 6.56 4.62 -14.04
C VAL A 5 7.84 4.56 -13.21
N GLY A 6 7.98 5.47 -12.25
CA GLY A 6 9.17 5.63 -11.43
C GLY A 6 9.39 4.49 -10.42
N GLU A 7 10.59 4.48 -9.82
CA GLU A 7 11.04 3.43 -8.90
C GLU A 7 10.27 3.40 -7.56
N SER A 8 9.48 4.43 -7.26
CA SER A 8 8.69 4.50 -6.03
C SER A 8 7.32 3.79 -6.11
N GLN A 9 6.94 3.26 -7.28
CA GLN A 9 5.72 2.47 -7.49
C GLN A 9 6.06 0.99 -7.68
N PHE A 10 5.64 0.16 -6.73
CA PHE A 10 6.01 -1.25 -6.68
C PHE A 10 4.97 -2.21 -7.25
N ALA A 11 3.73 -1.76 -7.46
CA ALA A 11 2.67 -2.65 -7.93
C ALA A 11 2.72 -2.85 -9.45
N PHE A 12 2.57 -4.10 -9.91
CA PHE A 12 2.43 -4.47 -11.32
C PHE A 12 3.56 -3.99 -12.25
N ILE A 13 4.75 -3.71 -11.70
CA ILE A 13 5.97 -3.42 -12.46
C ILE A 13 6.85 -4.69 -12.48
N PRO A 14 7.34 -5.12 -13.65
CA PRO A 14 8.30 -6.22 -13.72
C PRO A 14 9.49 -5.98 -12.79
N SER A 15 9.92 -7.02 -12.09
CA SER A 15 11.07 -6.99 -11.15
C SER A 15 10.89 -6.20 -9.85
N GLN A 16 9.72 -5.60 -9.59
CA GLN A 16 9.41 -5.03 -8.28
C GLN A 16 8.41 -5.92 -7.55
N GLN A 17 8.74 -6.29 -6.32
CA GLN A 17 7.89 -7.15 -5.50
C GLN A 17 7.24 -6.37 -4.37
N ILE A 18 6.07 -6.83 -3.94
CA ILE A 18 5.37 -6.33 -2.75
C ILE A 18 6.25 -6.36 -1.48
N LEU A 19 7.19 -7.32 -1.45
CA LEU A 19 8.17 -7.49 -0.39
C LEU A 19 9.20 -6.37 -0.36
N ASP A 20 9.62 -5.87 -1.51
CA ASP A 20 10.61 -4.79 -1.61
C ASP A 20 10.03 -3.50 -1.01
N CYS A 21 8.78 -3.17 -1.34
CA CYS A 21 8.08 -2.03 -0.78
C CYS A 21 7.98 -2.12 0.76
N SER A 22 7.60 -3.30 1.25
CA SER A 22 7.48 -3.55 2.70
C SER A 22 8.83 -3.53 3.42
N LEU A 23 9.89 -4.00 2.77
CA LEU A 23 11.26 -3.98 3.28
C LEU A 23 11.76 -2.54 3.40
N VAL A 24 11.69 -1.76 2.32
CA VAL A 24 12.13 -0.35 2.31
C VAL A 24 11.37 0.45 3.36
N ALA A 25 10.05 0.25 3.48
CA ALA A 25 9.26 0.91 4.51
C ALA A 25 9.75 0.59 5.93
N ASN A 26 10.04 -0.68 6.23
CA ASN A 26 10.55 -1.08 7.54
C ASN A 26 11.97 -0.55 7.82
N GLU A 27 12.86 -0.55 6.82
CA GLU A 27 14.22 -0.02 6.97
C GLU A 27 14.23 1.50 7.20
N VAL A 28 13.36 2.26 6.52
CA VAL A 28 13.20 3.70 6.77
C VAL A 28 12.77 3.97 8.21
N LEU A 29 11.78 3.22 8.71
CA LEU A 29 11.29 3.36 10.08
C LEU A 29 12.36 3.01 11.12
N ASP A 30 13.06 1.89 10.92
CA ASP A 30 14.09 1.41 11.82
C ASP A 30 15.30 2.35 11.83
N HIS A 31 15.69 2.89 10.67
CA HIS A 31 16.71 3.92 10.56
C HIS A 31 16.34 5.17 11.37
N ALA A 32 15.15 5.75 11.14
CA ALA A 32 14.70 6.95 11.85
C ALA A 32 14.63 6.73 13.37
N ARG A 33 14.17 5.56 13.82
CA ARG A 33 14.15 5.20 15.25
C ARG A 33 15.55 5.17 15.84
N ARG A 34 16.50 4.49 15.18
CA ARG A 34 17.87 4.32 15.69
C ARG A 34 18.69 5.61 15.67
N SER A 35 18.47 6.47 14.68
CA SER A 35 19.16 7.75 14.58
C SER A 35 18.60 8.82 15.52
N GLY A 36 17.45 8.56 16.18
CA GLY A 36 16.74 9.56 16.96
C GLY A 36 16.07 10.64 16.10
N HIS A 37 16.04 10.46 14.77
CA HIS A 37 15.45 11.41 13.84
C HIS A 37 13.93 11.50 14.04
N LYS A 38 13.40 12.72 14.13
CA LYS A 38 11.95 12.93 14.23
C LYS A 38 11.33 12.82 12.85
N ALA A 39 10.36 11.93 12.70
CA ALA A 39 9.72 11.70 11.40
C ALA A 39 8.23 11.41 11.54
N ILE A 40 7.45 11.88 10.55
CA ILE A 40 6.03 11.59 10.39
C ILE A 40 5.87 10.65 9.21
N VAL A 41 5.07 9.61 9.41
CA VAL A 41 4.66 8.69 8.36
C VAL A 41 3.16 8.78 8.17
N PHE A 42 2.74 9.00 6.93
CA PHE A 42 1.35 8.93 6.55
C PHE A 42 1.08 7.62 5.83
N LYS A 43 0.05 6.90 6.28
CA LYS A 43 -0.60 5.85 5.49
C LYS A 43 -1.86 6.45 4.90
N ILE A 44 -1.85 6.70 3.59
CA ILE A 44 -2.92 7.36 2.86
C ILE A 44 -3.87 6.29 2.30
N ASP A 45 -5.17 6.58 2.39
CA ASP A 45 -6.24 5.79 1.79
C ASP A 45 -7.01 6.68 0.81
N PHE A 46 -7.34 6.16 -0.37
CA PHE A 46 -8.15 6.86 -1.36
C PHE A 46 -9.58 6.29 -1.37
N GLN A 47 -10.58 7.18 -1.45
CA GLN A 47 -11.97 6.76 -1.54
C GLN A 47 -12.24 6.19 -2.93
N LYS A 48 -12.50 4.87 -3.00
CA LYS A 48 -12.87 4.20 -4.26
C LYS A 48 -11.91 4.57 -5.39
N ALA A 49 -10.63 4.27 -5.19
CA ALA A 49 -9.55 4.80 -6.02
C ALA A 49 -9.80 4.60 -7.53
N TYR A 50 -10.18 3.39 -7.94
CA TYR A 50 -10.50 3.11 -9.33
C TYR A 50 -11.72 3.90 -9.84
N ASP A 51 -12.78 4.03 -9.06
CA ASP A 51 -14.05 4.62 -9.50
C ASP A 51 -14.01 6.16 -9.64
N THR A 52 -12.98 6.80 -9.09
CA THR A 52 -12.94 8.28 -8.94
C THR A 52 -11.98 8.98 -9.90
N VAL A 53 -11.18 8.23 -10.67
CA VAL A 53 -10.20 8.77 -11.64
C VAL A 53 -10.88 9.64 -12.70
N SER A 54 -10.48 10.90 -12.80
CA SER A 54 -10.88 11.81 -13.88
C SER A 54 -10.25 11.37 -15.21
N TRP A 55 -11.09 11.16 -16.23
CA TRP A 55 -10.60 10.79 -17.56
C TRP A 55 -9.81 11.91 -18.22
N ASP A 56 -10.22 13.17 -18.07
CA ASP A 56 -9.50 14.30 -18.65
C ASP A 56 -8.07 14.38 -18.10
N PHE A 57 -7.91 14.23 -16.78
CA PHE A 57 -6.61 14.16 -16.15
C PHE A 57 -5.81 12.95 -16.61
N PHE A 58 -6.44 11.77 -16.67
CA PHE A 58 -5.79 10.56 -17.11
C PHE A 58 -5.23 10.69 -18.53
N ILE A 59 -6.01 11.22 -19.47
CA ILE A 59 -5.55 11.46 -20.85
C ILE A 59 -4.40 12.49 -20.87
N LEU A 60 -4.47 13.56 -20.07
CA LEU A 60 -3.35 14.51 -19.94
C LEU A 60 -2.06 13.84 -19.47
N VAL A 61 -2.14 12.93 -18.49
CA VAL A 61 -0.98 12.18 -18.00
C VAL A 61 -0.43 11.25 -19.07
N LEU A 62 -1.29 10.57 -19.86
CA LEU A 62 -0.83 9.76 -21.00
C LEU A 62 -0.03 10.59 -22.01
N HIS A 63 -0.53 11.76 -22.39
CA HIS A 63 0.23 12.64 -23.29
C HIS A 63 1.56 13.08 -22.68
N ALA A 64 1.56 13.45 -21.39
CA ALA A 64 2.78 13.84 -20.68
C ALA A 64 3.82 12.69 -20.60
N CYS A 65 3.36 11.44 -20.52
CA CYS A 65 4.20 10.24 -20.58
C CYS A 65 4.66 9.87 -22.01
N GLY A 66 4.28 10.64 -23.03
CA GLY A 66 4.73 10.46 -24.41
C GLY A 66 3.94 9.45 -25.24
N PHE A 67 2.73 9.06 -24.80
CA PHE A 67 1.85 8.20 -25.60
C PHE A 67 1.32 8.97 -26.82
N SER A 68 1.18 8.27 -27.95
CA SER A 68 0.69 8.87 -29.20
C SER A 68 -0.80 9.20 -29.11
N GLU A 69 -1.23 10.19 -29.88
CA GLU A 69 -2.64 10.61 -29.98
C GLU A 69 -3.56 9.41 -30.26
N THR A 70 -3.19 8.57 -31.22
CA THR A 70 -3.94 7.36 -31.59
C THR A 70 -4.15 6.43 -30.39
N TRP A 71 -3.13 6.27 -29.54
CA TRP A 71 -3.21 5.40 -28.38
C TRP A 71 -4.07 6.02 -27.27
N CYS A 72 -3.90 7.31 -27.02
CA CYS A 72 -4.76 8.06 -26.09
C CYS A 72 -6.24 7.98 -26.51
N ASP A 73 -6.54 8.11 -27.80
CA ASP A 73 -7.89 7.99 -28.35
C ASP A 73 -8.49 6.59 -28.13
N TRP A 74 -7.71 5.54 -28.35
CA TRP A 74 -8.17 4.17 -28.09
C TRP A 74 -8.49 3.97 -26.62
N ILE A 75 -7.60 4.38 -25.72
CA ILE A 75 -7.81 4.26 -24.28
C ILE A 75 -9.02 5.08 -23.83
N LYS A 76 -9.16 6.32 -24.33
CA LYS A 76 -10.33 7.17 -24.06
C LYS A 76 -11.62 6.46 -24.44
N LYS A 77 -11.70 5.88 -25.64
CA LYS A 77 -12.87 5.09 -26.08
C LYS A 77 -13.10 3.85 -25.21
N CYS A 78 -12.04 3.17 -24.77
CA CYS A 78 -12.16 2.00 -23.89
C CYS A 78 -12.78 2.35 -22.54
N VAL A 79 -12.45 3.52 -21.97
CA VAL A 79 -12.98 3.92 -20.66
C VAL A 79 -14.33 4.64 -20.77
N SER A 80 -14.57 5.41 -21.83
CA SER A 80 -15.71 6.33 -21.92
C SER A 80 -16.97 5.77 -22.57
N THR A 81 -16.89 4.65 -23.27
CA THR A 81 -18.05 4.07 -23.98
C THR A 81 -18.84 3.08 -23.13
N ALA A 82 -18.36 2.76 -21.93
CA ALA A 82 -19.02 1.82 -21.04
C ALA A 82 -20.25 2.43 -20.35
N SER A 83 -21.33 1.65 -20.31
CA SER A 83 -22.53 1.90 -19.52
C SER A 83 -22.69 0.84 -18.43
N ILE A 84 -23.32 1.20 -17.32
CA ILE A 84 -23.61 0.30 -16.19
C ILE A 84 -25.12 0.25 -15.94
N SER A 85 -25.61 -0.93 -15.58
CA SER A 85 -26.93 -1.12 -14.96
C SER A 85 -26.73 -1.72 -13.56
N ILE A 86 -27.57 -1.34 -12.61
CA ILE A 86 -27.55 -1.90 -11.25
C ILE A 86 -28.55 -3.04 -11.21
N LEU A 87 -28.17 -4.20 -10.66
CA LEU A 87 -29.11 -5.30 -10.44
C LEU A 87 -29.89 -5.05 -9.15
N VAL A 88 -31.21 -4.88 -9.26
CA VAL A 88 -32.14 -4.79 -8.12
C VAL A 88 -33.00 -6.05 -8.12
N ASN A 89 -32.87 -6.88 -7.07
CA ASN A 89 -33.53 -8.19 -6.97
C ASN A 89 -33.30 -9.10 -8.18
N GLY A 90 -32.08 -9.08 -8.73
CA GLY A 90 -31.69 -9.88 -9.91
C GLY A 90 -32.15 -9.30 -11.26
N SER A 91 -32.89 -8.19 -11.27
CA SER A 91 -33.31 -7.51 -12.50
C SER A 91 -32.48 -6.25 -12.75
N PRO A 92 -31.96 -6.02 -13.97
CA PRO A 92 -31.19 -4.82 -14.28
C PRO A 92 -32.07 -3.58 -14.33
N THR A 93 -31.59 -2.49 -13.74
CA THR A 93 -32.13 -1.15 -13.96
C THR A 93 -31.80 -0.65 -15.37
N GLU A 94 -32.40 0.47 -15.75
CA GLU A 94 -31.97 1.24 -16.92
C GLU A 94 -30.47 1.50 -16.88
N ALA A 95 -29.83 1.37 -18.04
CA ALA A 95 -28.40 1.59 -18.19
C ALA A 95 -28.09 3.09 -18.17
N PHE A 96 -27.01 3.46 -17.50
CA PHE A 96 -26.50 4.83 -17.48
C PHE A 96 -25.01 4.85 -17.82
N ASN A 97 -24.58 5.97 -18.39
CA ASN A 97 -23.19 6.14 -18.81
C ASN A 97 -22.30 6.49 -17.61
N ILE A 98 -21.09 5.92 -17.62
CA ILE A 98 -20.05 6.30 -16.68
C ILE A 98 -19.42 7.62 -17.14
N THR A 99 -18.95 8.44 -16.20
CA THR A 99 -18.28 9.72 -16.51
C THR A 99 -16.84 9.82 -16.00
N ARG A 100 -16.39 8.82 -15.23
CA ARG A 100 -15.07 8.74 -14.60
C ARG A 100 -14.79 7.32 -14.11
N GLY A 101 -13.52 7.08 -13.80
CA GLY A 101 -13.06 5.86 -13.18
C GLY A 101 -12.53 4.83 -14.17
N LEU A 102 -11.85 3.84 -13.63
CA LEU A 102 -11.28 2.70 -14.34
C LEU A 102 -12.03 1.45 -13.92
N ARG A 103 -12.35 0.58 -14.88
CA ARG A 103 -13.14 -0.62 -14.62
C ARG A 103 -12.36 -1.61 -13.75
N GLN A 104 -12.85 -1.89 -12.55
CA GLN A 104 -12.29 -2.96 -11.71
C GLN A 104 -12.44 -4.31 -12.41
N GLU A 105 -11.55 -5.26 -12.11
CA GLU A 105 -11.50 -6.60 -12.72
C GLU A 105 -11.13 -6.66 -14.21
N CYS A 106 -10.91 -5.49 -14.85
CA CYS A 106 -10.30 -5.44 -16.17
C CYS A 106 -8.78 -5.62 -16.04
N SER A 107 -8.19 -6.50 -16.86
CA SER A 107 -6.75 -6.77 -16.86
C SER A 107 -5.89 -5.54 -17.18
N LEU A 108 -6.43 -4.56 -17.90
CA LEU A 108 -5.73 -3.33 -18.27
C LEU A 108 -5.77 -2.26 -17.18
N SER A 109 -6.87 -2.18 -16.42
CA SER A 109 -7.09 -1.10 -15.45
C SER A 109 -6.00 -0.94 -14.38
N PRO A 110 -5.40 -2.00 -13.80
CA PRO A 110 -4.30 -1.86 -12.86
C PRO A 110 -3.09 -1.12 -13.45
N LEU A 111 -2.77 -1.41 -14.71
CA LEU A 111 -1.67 -0.76 -15.42
C LEU A 111 -1.96 0.72 -15.68
N LEU A 112 -3.20 1.04 -16.08
CA LEU A 112 -3.62 2.42 -16.29
C LEU A 112 -3.66 3.21 -14.98
N PHE A 113 -4.08 2.56 -13.90
CA PHE A 113 -4.10 3.17 -12.57
C PHE A 113 -2.70 3.55 -12.09
N ASN A 114 -1.70 2.71 -12.35
CA ASN A 114 -0.31 3.05 -12.06
C ASN A 114 0.18 4.28 -12.83
N ILE A 115 -0.25 4.49 -14.07
CA ILE A 115 0.10 5.69 -14.84
C ILE A 115 -0.53 6.94 -14.21
N VAL A 116 -1.78 6.85 -13.73
CA VAL A 116 -2.40 7.94 -12.96
C VAL A 116 -1.63 8.23 -11.68
N GLY A 117 -1.22 7.17 -10.97
CA GLY A 117 -0.37 7.25 -9.77
C GLY A 117 1.00 7.88 -10.04
N GLU A 118 1.56 7.68 -11.23
CA GLU A 118 2.86 8.25 -11.59
C GLU A 118 2.89 9.78 -11.50
N ALA A 119 1.78 10.44 -11.83
CA ALA A 119 1.70 11.88 -11.65
C ALA A 119 1.94 12.29 -10.19
N LEU A 120 1.44 11.53 -9.22
CA LEU A 120 1.72 11.75 -7.80
C LEU A 120 3.19 11.42 -7.46
N ASN A 121 3.73 10.33 -8.01
CA ASN A 121 5.12 9.92 -7.80
C ASN A 121 6.14 10.90 -8.40
N LEU A 122 5.73 11.75 -9.35
CA LEU A 122 6.53 12.87 -9.84
C LEU A 122 6.30 14.15 -9.02
N MET A 123 5.06 14.39 -8.56
CA MET A 123 4.73 15.55 -7.74
C MET A 123 5.43 15.54 -6.39
N LEU A 124 5.54 14.38 -5.72
CA LEU A 124 6.13 14.27 -4.38
C LEU A 124 7.65 14.59 -4.38
N PRO A 125 8.50 13.96 -5.20
CA PRO A 125 9.90 14.35 -5.33
C PRO A 125 10.08 15.79 -5.83
N LYS A 126 9.18 16.27 -6.71
CA LYS A 126 9.25 17.67 -7.14
C LYS A 126 8.97 18.65 -6.00
N ALA A 127 8.05 18.30 -5.11
CA ALA A 127 7.80 19.08 -3.89
C ALA A 127 9.01 19.04 -2.94
N VAL A 128 9.65 17.88 -2.81
CA VAL A 128 10.88 17.72 -2.00
C VAL A 128 12.04 18.54 -2.53
N SER A 129 12.36 18.43 -3.83
CA SER A 129 13.42 19.23 -4.48
C SER A 129 13.18 20.75 -4.43
N ARG A 130 11.94 21.18 -4.25
CA ARG A 130 11.56 22.59 -4.06
C ARG A 130 11.55 23.03 -2.59
N GLY A 131 11.90 22.14 -1.66
CA GLY A 131 11.87 22.43 -0.22
C GLY A 131 10.47 22.62 0.35
N ILE A 132 9.42 22.13 -0.33
CA ILE A 132 8.03 22.21 0.16
C ILE A 132 7.87 21.32 1.39
N PHE A 133 8.46 20.12 1.36
CA PHE A 133 8.65 19.27 2.53
C PHE A 133 9.93 18.45 2.32
N ASN A 134 10.42 17.80 3.37
CA ASN A 134 11.62 16.96 3.31
C ASN A 134 11.24 15.51 3.55
N GLY A 135 11.81 14.61 2.76
CA GLY A 135 11.73 13.17 3.00
C GLY A 135 12.62 12.74 4.16
N ILE A 136 12.83 11.44 4.29
CA ILE A 136 13.76 10.86 5.26
C ILE A 136 15.02 10.42 4.53
N ASN A 137 16.16 10.95 4.96
CA ASN A 137 17.46 10.50 4.47
C ASN A 137 17.83 9.18 5.16
N VAL A 138 18.00 8.13 4.36
CA VAL A 138 18.45 6.81 4.82
C VAL A 138 19.82 6.53 4.23
N GLY A 139 20.75 6.09 5.08
CA GLY A 139 22.12 5.75 4.67
C GLY A 139 23.18 6.43 5.54
N ASN A 140 24.43 6.39 5.06
CA ASN A 140 25.57 7.00 5.74
C ASN A 140 25.87 8.38 5.14
N ARG A 141 26.78 9.15 5.77
CA ARG A 141 27.11 10.53 5.35
C ARG A 141 27.47 10.65 3.86
N ASP A 142 28.15 9.64 3.30
CA ASP A 142 28.65 9.68 1.92
C ASP A 142 27.68 9.09 0.89
N GLN A 143 26.67 8.33 1.33
CA GLN A 143 25.64 7.71 0.48
C GLN A 143 24.31 7.74 1.23
N HIS A 144 23.53 8.79 0.98
CA HIS A 144 22.18 8.93 1.52
C HIS A 144 21.16 8.93 0.39
N LEU A 145 20.05 8.24 0.61
CA LEU A 145 18.89 8.24 -0.26
C LEU A 145 17.75 8.96 0.48
N GLU A 146 17.22 10.04 -0.10
CA GLU A 146 16.05 10.72 0.43
C GLU A 146 14.77 9.98 -0.01
N ILE A 147 14.13 9.31 0.93
CA ILE A 147 12.89 8.57 0.70
C ILE A 147 11.72 9.45 1.16
N SER A 148 10.88 9.85 0.20
CA SER A 148 9.70 10.69 0.46
C SER A 148 8.40 9.91 0.46
N HIS A 149 8.30 8.83 -0.32
CA HIS A 149 7.09 8.03 -0.44
C HIS A 149 7.38 6.63 -0.97
N LEU A 150 6.44 5.72 -0.73
CA LEU A 150 6.38 4.38 -1.31
C LEU A 150 4.93 4.11 -1.71
N GLN A 151 4.74 3.68 -2.95
CA GLN A 151 3.41 3.39 -3.47
C GLN A 151 3.34 1.93 -3.92
N PHE A 152 2.25 1.25 -3.55
CA PHE A 152 1.88 -0.04 -4.10
C PHE A 152 0.41 0.04 -4.54
N ALA A 153 0.19 0.31 -5.82
CA ALA A 153 -1.13 0.63 -6.37
C ALA A 153 -1.77 1.81 -5.62
N ASP A 154 -2.89 1.60 -4.91
CA ASP A 154 -3.57 2.62 -4.12
C ASP A 154 -3.05 2.77 -2.67
N ASP A 155 -2.28 1.79 -2.18
CA ASP A 155 -1.61 1.89 -0.88
C ASP A 155 -0.40 2.82 -0.96
N LEU A 156 -0.51 4.00 -0.34
CA LEU A 156 0.53 5.02 -0.35
C LEU A 156 1.05 5.32 1.06
N LEU A 157 2.37 5.16 1.24
CA LEU A 157 3.10 5.68 2.38
C LEU A 157 3.84 6.97 1.99
N ILE A 158 3.74 8.00 2.82
CA ILE A 158 4.55 9.23 2.70
C ILE A 158 5.36 9.42 3.97
N PHE A 159 6.63 9.73 3.80
CA PHE A 159 7.61 9.97 4.84
C PHE A 159 8.01 11.44 4.80
N CYS A 160 7.99 12.10 5.96
CA CYS A 160 8.50 13.45 6.07
C CYS A 160 9.11 13.75 7.44
N ASN A 161 9.88 14.83 7.52
CA ASN A 161 10.47 15.28 8.78
C ASN A 161 9.41 15.63 9.84
N GLY A 162 9.78 15.46 11.11
CA GLY A 162 8.91 15.56 12.27
C GLY A 162 8.53 16.97 12.70
N GLU A 163 7.81 17.69 11.84
CA GLU A 163 7.29 19.03 12.11
C GLU A 163 5.87 19.24 11.54
N GLU A 164 5.07 20.08 12.18
CA GLU A 164 3.70 20.36 11.74
C GLU A 164 3.63 20.92 10.30
N ILE A 165 4.59 21.78 9.94
CA ILE A 165 4.61 22.43 8.63
C ILE A 165 4.81 21.40 7.50
N GLN A 166 5.65 20.40 7.74
CA GLN A 166 5.92 19.29 6.82
C GLN A 166 4.62 18.51 6.55
N ALA A 167 3.96 18.13 7.63
CA ALA A 167 2.67 17.43 7.61
C ALA A 167 1.59 18.20 6.84
N ARG A 168 1.51 19.52 7.06
CA ARG A 168 0.57 20.42 6.35
C ARG A 168 0.90 20.53 4.86
N ASN A 169 2.18 20.60 4.53
CA ASN A 169 2.63 20.72 3.15
C ASN A 169 2.40 19.42 2.35
N VAL A 170 2.60 18.25 2.98
CA VAL A 170 2.18 16.96 2.40
C VAL A 170 0.68 16.97 2.09
N LYS A 171 -0.17 17.39 3.04
CA LYS A 171 -1.62 17.52 2.81
C LYS A 171 -1.94 18.45 1.64
N ARG A 172 -1.22 19.56 1.48
CA ARG A 172 -1.42 20.50 0.36
C ARG A 172 -1.08 19.85 -0.99
N VAL A 173 0.05 19.13 -1.08
CA VAL A 173 0.43 18.41 -2.31
C VAL A 173 -0.63 17.36 -2.66
N LEU A 174 -1.05 16.56 -1.69
CA LEU A 174 -2.11 15.57 -1.87
C LEU A 174 -3.44 16.21 -2.29
N ARG A 175 -3.77 17.38 -1.74
CA ARG A 175 -5.00 18.12 -2.12
C ARG A 175 -4.94 18.62 -3.56
N VAL A 176 -3.80 19.11 -4.02
CA VAL A 176 -3.62 19.49 -5.44
C VAL A 176 -3.80 18.26 -6.33
N PHE A 177 -3.18 17.14 -5.97
CA PHE A 177 -3.34 15.89 -6.73
C PHE A 177 -4.79 15.42 -6.77
N GLU A 178 -5.52 15.46 -5.64
CA GLU A 178 -6.94 15.13 -5.58
C GLU A 178 -7.79 16.01 -6.52
N LEU A 179 -7.54 17.33 -6.54
CA LEU A 179 -8.27 18.26 -7.39
C LEU A 179 -8.04 18.02 -8.88
N CYS A 180 -6.83 17.61 -9.26
CA CYS A 180 -6.49 17.30 -10.64
C CYS A 180 -7.01 15.91 -11.06
N SER A 181 -6.69 14.88 -10.29
CA SER A 181 -6.94 13.48 -10.64
C SER A 181 -8.35 12.99 -10.34
N GLY A 182 -9.09 13.68 -9.47
CA GLY A 182 -10.36 13.21 -8.92
C GLY A 182 -10.21 12.15 -7.82
N LEU A 183 -8.99 11.66 -7.53
CA LEU A 183 -8.73 10.68 -6.47
C LEU A 183 -8.89 11.32 -5.10
N LYS A 184 -10.04 11.08 -4.49
CA LYS A 184 -10.40 11.69 -3.20
C LYS A 184 -9.66 11.05 -2.04
N LEU A 185 -9.00 11.87 -1.23
CA LEU A 185 -8.36 11.42 -0.01
C LEU A 185 -9.42 10.98 1.02
N ASN A 186 -9.21 9.81 1.61
CA ASN A 186 -10.01 9.32 2.70
C ASN A 186 -9.32 9.64 4.03
N LEU A 187 -9.41 10.88 4.48
CA LEU A 187 -8.76 11.31 5.73
C LEU A 187 -9.24 10.53 6.97
N ARG A 188 -10.47 9.99 6.94
CA ARG A 188 -11.00 9.14 8.01
C ARG A 188 -10.31 7.78 8.10
N LYS A 189 -9.91 7.20 6.97
CA LYS A 189 -9.17 5.92 6.91
C LYS A 189 -7.65 6.12 6.89
N SER A 190 -7.18 7.27 6.44
CA SER A 190 -5.77 7.64 6.49
C SER A 190 -5.28 7.72 7.94
N ARG A 191 -4.01 7.36 8.15
CA ARG A 191 -3.35 7.35 9.45
C ARG A 191 -2.06 8.14 9.44
N MET A 192 -1.76 8.77 10.56
CA MET A 192 -0.50 9.45 10.83
C MET A 192 0.21 8.71 11.96
N PHE A 193 1.49 8.45 11.77
CA PHE A 193 2.37 7.82 12.75
C PHE A 193 3.53 8.77 13.05
N GLY A 194 3.94 8.83 14.31
CA GLY A 194 5.11 9.59 14.74
C GLY A 194 6.26 8.67 15.09
N ILE A 195 7.48 9.07 14.74
CA ILE A 195 8.73 8.45 15.15
C ILE A 195 9.52 9.50 15.91
N ASN A 196 9.90 9.20 17.16
CA ASN A 196 10.62 10.11 18.05
C ASN A 196 9.92 11.46 18.27
N ILE A 197 8.59 11.49 18.13
CA ILE A 197 7.73 12.66 18.33
C ILE A 197 6.86 12.43 19.56
N GLN A 198 6.59 13.49 20.33
CA GLN A 198 5.71 13.42 21.49
C GLN A 198 4.26 13.21 21.04
N GLU A 199 3.50 12.44 21.83
CA GLU A 199 2.15 12.04 21.46
C GLU A 199 1.19 13.24 21.38
N GLU A 200 1.37 14.24 22.24
CA GLU A 200 0.56 15.46 22.24
C GLU A 200 0.73 16.27 20.94
N ASP A 201 1.98 16.41 20.48
CA ASP A 201 2.31 17.10 19.24
C ASP A 201 1.70 16.37 18.04
N LEU A 202 1.91 15.05 17.97
CA LEU A 202 1.38 14.23 16.88
C LEU A 202 -0.15 14.30 16.81
N ASN A 203 -0.84 14.19 17.96
CA ASN A 203 -2.29 14.32 18.05
C ASN A 203 -2.79 15.73 17.68
N SER A 204 -2.03 16.77 18.01
CA SER A 204 -2.32 18.15 17.59
C SER A 204 -2.24 18.29 16.07
N TRP A 205 -1.17 17.78 15.45
CA TRP A 205 -0.95 17.86 14.01
C TRP A 205 -1.98 17.03 13.23
N ALA A 206 -2.27 15.81 13.69
CA ALA A 206 -3.28 14.95 13.08
C ALA A 206 -4.68 15.59 13.08
N ARG A 207 -5.07 16.25 14.18
CA ARG A 207 -6.34 17.01 14.25
C ARG A 207 -6.41 18.13 13.23
N LYS A 208 -5.34 18.92 13.08
CA LYS A 208 -5.27 20.02 12.09
C LYS A 208 -5.32 19.50 10.65
N ILE A 209 -4.71 18.32 10.41
CA ILE A 209 -4.74 17.66 9.10
C ILE A 209 -6.09 16.98 8.83
N GLY A 210 -6.83 16.60 9.88
CA GLY A 210 -8.11 15.92 9.79
C GLY A 210 -7.98 14.40 9.64
N CYS A 211 -6.81 13.83 9.98
CA CYS A 211 -6.59 12.39 10.00
C CYS A 211 -6.45 11.87 11.43
N ARG A 212 -6.34 10.54 11.59
CA ARG A 212 -6.19 9.89 12.91
C ARG A 212 -4.73 9.51 13.15
N VAL A 213 -4.31 9.62 14.41
CA VAL A 213 -3.06 9.00 14.87
C VAL A 213 -3.25 7.50 15.00
N ASP A 214 -2.22 6.74 14.70
CA ASP A 214 -2.13 5.30 14.95
C ASP A 214 -0.71 4.95 15.39
N ASN A 215 -0.54 3.76 15.94
CA ASN A 215 0.70 3.33 16.57
C ASN A 215 1.34 2.16 15.82
N PHE A 216 2.66 2.07 15.92
CA PHE A 216 3.38 0.90 15.46
C PHE A 216 3.38 -0.21 16.54
N PRO A 217 3.41 -1.49 16.15
CA PRO A 217 3.33 -1.99 14.78
C PRO A 217 1.92 -1.91 14.19
N THR A 218 1.83 -1.70 12.87
CA THR A 218 0.55 -1.69 12.12
C THR A 218 0.65 -2.61 10.90
N GLU A 219 -0.47 -2.97 10.28
CA GLU A 219 -0.45 -3.78 9.05
C GLU A 219 -0.25 -2.91 7.80
N TYR A 220 0.67 -3.29 6.93
CA TYR A 220 0.92 -2.71 5.62
C TYR A 220 1.23 -3.82 4.62
N LEU A 221 0.45 -3.90 3.52
CA LEU A 221 0.62 -4.95 2.50
C LEU A 221 0.59 -6.38 3.07
N GLY A 222 -0.21 -6.63 4.10
CA GLY A 222 -0.30 -7.92 4.78
C GLY A 222 0.89 -8.26 5.69
N LEU A 223 1.82 -7.33 5.89
CA LEU A 223 2.99 -7.46 6.75
C LEU A 223 2.97 -6.42 7.87
N PRO A 224 3.58 -6.72 9.02
CA PRO A 224 3.73 -5.76 10.09
C PRO A 224 4.76 -4.70 9.72
N LEU A 225 4.36 -3.44 9.84
CA LEU A 225 5.16 -2.26 9.63
C LEU A 225 5.64 -1.72 10.98
N GLY A 226 6.94 -1.52 11.12
CA GLY A 226 7.53 -0.94 12.32
C GLY A 226 7.51 -1.88 13.53
N ALA A 227 7.47 -3.19 13.33
CA ALA A 227 7.56 -4.17 14.41
C ALA A 227 8.99 -4.31 14.95
N THR A 228 9.11 -4.71 16.22
CA THR A 228 10.39 -5.01 16.83
C THR A 228 10.97 -6.30 16.25
N ARG A 229 12.26 -6.26 15.93
CA ARG A 229 13.00 -7.40 15.37
C ARG A 229 12.91 -8.59 16.33
N ASN A 230 12.63 -9.78 15.78
CA ASN A 230 12.47 -11.05 16.52
C ASN A 230 11.28 -11.13 17.51
N SER A 231 10.31 -10.21 17.44
CA SER A 231 9.12 -10.31 18.29
C SER A 231 8.30 -11.58 17.98
N ALA A 232 7.96 -12.34 19.02
CA ALA A 232 7.08 -13.51 18.88
C ALA A 232 5.66 -13.08 18.46
N HIS A 233 5.19 -11.93 18.95
CA HIS A 233 3.86 -11.38 18.67
C HIS A 233 3.64 -11.05 17.20
N LEU A 234 4.72 -10.79 16.46
CA LEU A 234 4.71 -10.61 15.02
C LEU A 234 4.04 -11.79 14.28
N TRP A 235 4.16 -12.99 14.83
CA TRP A 235 3.68 -14.22 14.19
C TRP A 235 2.25 -14.62 14.59
N ASP A 236 1.63 -13.89 15.52
CA ASP A 236 0.28 -14.19 16.01
C ASP A 236 -0.79 -14.20 14.90
N PRO A 237 -0.80 -13.29 13.90
CA PRO A 237 -1.74 -13.35 12.78
C PRO A 237 -1.60 -14.64 11.96
N VAL A 238 -0.36 -15.08 11.72
CA VAL A 238 -0.07 -16.32 10.97
C VAL A 238 -0.52 -17.53 11.78
N ILE A 239 -0.21 -17.57 13.08
CA ILE A 239 -0.66 -18.64 13.98
C ILE A 239 -2.19 -18.72 14.02
N LYS A 240 -2.88 -17.58 14.09
CA LYS A 240 -4.35 -17.53 14.06
C LYS A 240 -4.89 -18.10 12.74
N ASN A 241 -4.30 -17.74 11.60
CA ASN A 241 -4.69 -18.27 10.30
C ASN A 241 -4.48 -19.79 10.20
N PHE A 242 -3.35 -20.29 10.72
CA PHE A 242 -3.11 -21.74 10.89
C PHE A 242 -4.24 -22.41 11.67
N SER A 243 -4.56 -21.88 12.87
CA SER A 243 -5.59 -22.47 13.73
C SER A 243 -6.98 -22.45 13.09
N VAL A 244 -7.34 -21.37 12.39
CA VAL A 244 -8.62 -21.27 11.68
C VAL A 244 -8.73 -22.31 10.56
N LYS A 245 -7.69 -22.46 9.73
CA LYS A 245 -7.70 -23.46 8.66
C LYS A 245 -7.72 -24.89 9.19
N LEU A 246 -6.88 -25.18 10.20
CA LEU A 246 -6.85 -26.48 10.86
C LEU A 246 -8.19 -26.83 11.51
N GLY A 247 -8.85 -25.88 12.17
CA GLY A 247 -10.18 -26.07 12.76
C GLY A 247 -11.27 -26.28 11.71
N GLY A 248 -11.16 -25.66 10.54
CA GLY A 248 -12.09 -25.85 9.41
C GLY A 248 -11.92 -27.20 8.70
N TRP A 249 -10.73 -27.79 8.75
CA TRP A 249 -10.48 -29.10 8.15
C TRP A 249 -10.99 -30.20 9.06
N LYS A 250 -12.03 -30.90 8.60
CA LYS A 250 -12.56 -32.07 9.33
C LYS A 250 -11.59 -33.25 9.21
N SER A 251 -10.52 -33.22 10.00
CA SER A 251 -9.43 -34.20 9.97
C SER A 251 -9.93 -35.65 9.97
N LYS A 252 -11.00 -35.96 10.72
CA LYS A 252 -11.63 -37.28 10.79
C LYS A 252 -12.13 -37.85 9.45
N PHE A 253 -12.42 -37.01 8.46
CA PHE A 253 -12.89 -37.44 7.13
C PHE A 253 -11.80 -37.37 6.05
N LEU A 254 -10.58 -37.00 6.42
CA LEU A 254 -9.44 -36.90 5.51
C LEU A 254 -8.52 -38.09 5.71
N SER A 255 -8.13 -38.74 4.61
CA SER A 255 -7.04 -39.71 4.61
C SER A 255 -5.72 -39.05 5.01
N LEU A 256 -4.76 -39.85 5.51
CA LEU A 256 -3.43 -39.35 5.85
C LEU A 256 -2.78 -38.62 4.67
N GLY A 257 -2.92 -39.16 3.45
CA GLY A 257 -2.47 -38.52 2.22
C GLY A 257 -3.14 -37.16 1.98
N GLY A 258 -4.46 -37.06 2.18
CA GLY A 258 -5.19 -35.80 2.07
C GLY A 258 -4.73 -34.75 3.09
N ARG A 259 -4.47 -35.15 4.33
CA ARG A 259 -3.93 -34.25 5.37
C ARG A 259 -2.53 -33.74 5.01
N ILE A 260 -1.64 -34.63 4.55
CA ILE A 260 -0.30 -34.26 4.10
C ILE A 260 -0.36 -33.29 2.91
N THR A 261 -1.24 -33.53 1.94
CA THR A 261 -1.41 -32.64 0.79
C THR A 261 -1.83 -31.24 1.23
N LEU A 262 -2.81 -31.12 2.13
CA LEU A 262 -3.26 -29.82 2.66
C LEU A 262 -2.16 -29.09 3.45
N ILE A 263 -1.38 -29.81 4.25
CA ILE A 263 -0.23 -29.22 4.95
C ILE A 263 0.77 -28.65 3.95
N LYS A 264 1.16 -29.45 2.94
CA LYS A 264 2.17 -29.06 1.96
C LYS A 264 1.73 -27.91 1.06
N SER A 265 0.48 -27.91 0.60
CA SER A 265 -0.01 -26.89 -0.35
C SER A 265 -0.48 -25.61 0.33
N ILE A 266 -1.06 -25.70 1.54
CA ILE A 266 -1.70 -24.56 2.20
C ILE A 266 -0.94 -24.12 3.45
N LEU A 267 -0.67 -25.00 4.42
CA LEU A 267 -0.08 -24.53 5.69
C LEU A 267 1.37 -24.06 5.51
N ASN A 268 2.18 -24.82 4.77
CA ASN A 268 3.59 -24.48 4.59
C ASN A 268 3.80 -23.18 3.78
N SER A 269 2.81 -22.73 3.01
CA SER A 269 2.89 -21.48 2.24
C SER A 269 2.50 -20.24 3.05
N LEU A 270 1.67 -20.37 4.09
CA LEU A 270 1.24 -19.26 4.94
C LEU A 270 2.37 -18.44 5.59
N PRO A 271 3.38 -19.07 6.23
CA PRO A 271 4.42 -18.31 6.91
C PRO A 271 5.47 -17.78 5.93
N VAL A 272 5.53 -18.26 4.68
CA VAL A 272 6.57 -17.90 3.69
C VAL A 272 6.62 -16.39 3.49
N TYR A 273 5.45 -15.75 3.42
CA TYR A 273 5.37 -14.30 3.25
C TYR A 273 6.04 -13.55 4.41
N PHE A 274 5.81 -13.97 5.66
CA PHE A 274 6.46 -13.38 6.83
C PHE A 274 7.94 -13.75 6.93
N ILE A 275 8.31 -14.99 6.62
CA ILE A 275 9.69 -15.50 6.66
C ILE A 275 10.59 -14.74 5.67
N SER A 276 10.03 -14.25 4.57
CA SER A 276 10.79 -13.50 3.56
C SER A 276 11.38 -12.18 4.08
N LEU A 277 10.80 -11.58 5.13
CA LEU A 277 11.29 -10.34 5.75
C LEU A 277 11.70 -10.50 7.20
N PHE A 278 11.02 -11.38 7.95
CA PHE A 278 11.19 -11.51 9.39
C PHE A 278 11.80 -12.86 9.74
N LYS A 279 12.87 -12.81 10.55
CA LYS A 279 13.46 -14.02 11.12
C LYS A 279 12.48 -14.66 12.09
N MET A 280 12.09 -15.90 11.82
CA MET A 280 11.21 -16.67 12.70
C MET A 280 11.94 -17.10 13.98
N PRO A 281 11.42 -16.76 15.18
CA PRO A 281 11.96 -17.28 16.43
C PRO A 281 11.76 -18.80 16.54
N VAL A 282 12.71 -19.49 17.17
CA VAL A 282 12.65 -20.95 17.37
C VAL A 282 11.37 -21.38 18.11
N ALA A 283 10.90 -20.57 19.05
CA ALA A 283 9.65 -20.83 19.78
C ALA A 283 8.43 -20.87 18.85
N ILE A 284 8.37 -19.98 17.87
CA ILE A 284 7.29 -19.92 16.87
C ILE A 284 7.36 -21.14 15.94
N TYR A 285 8.56 -21.50 15.47
CA TYR A 285 8.76 -22.71 14.67
C TYR A 285 8.26 -23.97 15.40
N LYS A 286 8.63 -24.14 16.67
CA LYS A 286 8.14 -25.25 17.50
C LYS A 286 6.62 -25.24 17.64
N LYS A 287 6.01 -24.06 17.76
CA LYS A 287 4.54 -23.90 17.83
C LYS A 287 3.85 -24.32 16.54
N PHE A 288 4.36 -23.94 15.37
CA PHE A 288 3.83 -24.40 14.08
C PHE A 288 3.93 -25.91 13.93
N ASN A 289 5.10 -26.50 14.23
CA ASN A 289 5.27 -27.96 14.16
C ASN A 289 4.34 -28.69 15.13
N GLY A 290 4.12 -28.15 16.33
CA GLY A 290 3.15 -28.70 17.28
C GLY A 290 1.71 -28.67 16.78
N LEU A 291 1.32 -27.63 16.05
CA LEU A 291 -0.01 -27.55 15.42
C LEU A 291 -0.16 -28.55 14.26
N ILE A 292 0.86 -28.65 13.40
CA ILE A 292 0.88 -29.61 12.29
C ILE A 292 0.84 -31.05 12.81
N SER A 293 1.65 -31.36 13.83
CA SER A 293 1.72 -32.69 14.44
C SER A 293 0.42 -33.13 15.10
N LYS A 294 -0.40 -32.20 15.60
CA LYS A 294 -1.74 -32.52 16.14
C LYS A 294 -2.79 -32.79 15.07
N PHE A 295 -2.56 -32.28 13.85
CA PHE A 295 -3.49 -32.43 12.75
C PHE A 295 -3.23 -33.69 11.93
N LEU A 296 -1.95 -34.06 11.75
CA LEU A 296 -1.55 -35.35 11.19
C LEU A 296 -2.15 -36.50 12.00
#